data_AF-A0A9D2FZN5-F1
#
_entry.id   AF-A0A9D2FZN5-F1
#
_cell.length_a   1.000
_cell.length_b   1.000
_cell.length_c   1.000
_cell.angle_alpha   90.00
_cell.angle_beta   90.00
_cell.angle_gamma   90.00
#
_symmetry.space_group_name_H-M   'P 1'
#
loop_
_entity.id
_entity.type
_entity.pdbx_description
1 polymer ?
#
loop_
_entity_poly.entity_id
_entity_poly.type
_entity_poly.pdbx_seq_one_letter_code
_entity_poly.pdbx_strand_id
1 'polypeptide(L)'
;MKLNELEVKLIDDFSHQVTRKIDKYGDRPDFPNMDVYRIDRQELDGYLFDKQAILDMEGSPRSQYTLFGILAVIPILVLSAIPEENWPWGNLTVLAAIGCGLLLGLFIKGLVRMIISYRVRKMADRHMDAYINAVLSYEPSSEEE
;
A
#
# COMPACT_ATOMS: atom_id res chain seq x y z
N MET A 1 8.95 19.36 4.92
CA MET A 1 7.94 18.52 4.24
C MET A 1 7.91 17.17 4.94
N LYS A 2 6.74 16.72 5.42
CA LYS A 2 6.64 15.47 6.21
C LYS A 2 6.56 14.28 5.25
N LEU A 3 7.32 13.22 5.51
CA LEU A 3 7.35 11.99 4.70
C LEU A 3 5.96 11.39 4.46
N ASN A 4 5.03 11.60 5.40
CA ASN A 4 3.64 11.15 5.30
C ASN A 4 2.84 11.86 4.19
N GLU A 5 3.17 13.11 3.85
CA GLU A 5 2.53 13.83 2.73
C GLU A 5 3.07 13.35 1.38
N LEU A 6 4.32 12.88 1.33
CA LEU A 6 4.93 12.33 0.11
C LEU A 6 4.35 10.97 -0.24
N GLU A 7 4.11 10.11 0.75
CA GLU A 7 3.57 8.76 0.54
C GLU A 7 2.08 8.79 0.18
N VAL A 8 1.27 9.63 0.85
CA VAL A 8 -0.13 9.88 0.48
C VAL A 8 -0.22 10.54 -0.90
N LYS A 9 0.68 11.48 -1.23
CA LYS A 9 0.77 12.02 -2.59
C LYS A 9 1.10 10.95 -3.61
N LEU A 10 2.05 10.05 -3.34
CA LEU A 10 2.49 9.03 -4.31
C LEU A 10 1.39 8.02 -4.68
N ILE A 11 0.49 7.71 -3.75
CA ILE A 11 -0.59 6.71 -3.93
C ILE A 11 -1.82 7.34 -4.60
N ASP A 12 -2.19 8.56 -4.19
CA ASP A 12 -3.19 9.39 -4.86
C ASP A 12 -2.78 9.68 -6.32
N ASP A 13 -1.47 9.77 -6.56
CA ASP A 13 -0.91 10.00 -7.89
C ASP A 13 -1.23 8.88 -8.88
N PHE A 14 -1.45 7.62 -8.48
CA PHE A 14 -1.57 6.52 -9.46
C PHE A 14 -2.84 6.62 -10.31
N SER A 15 -4.03 6.64 -9.69
CA SER A 15 -5.29 6.80 -10.42
C SER A 15 -5.31 8.16 -11.13
N HIS A 16 -4.94 9.23 -10.43
CA HIS A 16 -4.89 10.56 -11.02
C HIS A 16 -3.90 10.68 -12.19
N GLN A 17 -2.78 9.95 -12.21
CA GLN A 17 -1.87 9.90 -13.36
C GLN A 17 -2.52 9.20 -14.55
N VAL A 18 -3.16 8.05 -14.34
CA VAL A 18 -3.85 7.30 -15.41
C VAL A 18 -5.00 8.12 -15.99
N THR A 19 -5.88 8.67 -15.14
CA THR A 19 -6.99 9.52 -15.56
C THR A 19 -6.51 10.78 -16.28
N ARG A 20 -5.48 11.48 -15.76
CA ARG A 20 -4.92 12.66 -16.45
C ARG A 20 -4.32 12.34 -17.81
N LYS A 21 -3.65 11.20 -17.98
CA LYS A 21 -3.13 10.79 -19.29
C LYS A 21 -4.26 10.49 -20.28
N ILE A 22 -5.31 9.80 -19.83
CA ILE A 22 -6.49 9.52 -20.66
C ILE A 22 -7.21 10.82 -21.02
N ASP A 23 -7.40 11.75 -20.10
CA ASP A 23 -8.06 13.02 -20.39
C ASP A 23 -7.24 13.92 -21.31
N LYS A 24 -5.90 13.82 -21.25
CA LYS A 24 -4.99 14.65 -22.05
C LYS A 24 -4.73 14.09 -23.45
N TYR A 25 -4.70 12.77 -23.60
CA TYR A 25 -4.27 12.10 -24.83
C TYR A 25 -5.29 11.11 -25.39
N GLY A 26 -6.40 10.85 -24.70
CA GLY A 26 -7.39 9.84 -25.07
C GLY A 26 -8.07 10.06 -26.42
N ASP A 27 -8.13 11.32 -26.88
CA ASP A 27 -8.65 11.67 -28.21
C ASP A 27 -7.63 11.48 -29.34
N ARG A 28 -6.38 11.13 -29.03
CA ARG A 28 -5.35 10.94 -30.06
C ARG A 28 -5.48 9.55 -30.72
N PRO A 29 -5.32 9.46 -32.06
CA PRO A 29 -5.48 8.21 -32.78
C PRO A 29 -4.37 7.16 -32.49
N ASP A 30 -3.22 7.59 -31.97
CA ASP A 30 -2.10 6.75 -31.53
C ASP A 30 -2.18 6.34 -30.05
N PHE A 31 -3.14 6.88 -29.30
CA PHE A 31 -3.33 6.53 -27.90
C PHE A 31 -3.94 5.13 -27.75
N PRO A 32 -3.59 4.35 -26.70
CA PRO A 32 -4.18 3.04 -26.46
C PRO A 32 -5.71 3.10 -26.39
N ASN A 33 -6.36 2.47 -27.36
CA ASN A 33 -7.82 2.45 -27.43
C ASN A 33 -8.40 1.38 -26.49
N MET A 34 -9.31 1.78 -25.60
CA MET A 34 -10.00 0.91 -24.63
C MET A 34 -10.72 -0.28 -25.29
N ASP A 35 -11.29 -0.10 -26.49
CA ASP A 35 -12.00 -1.14 -27.24
C ASP A 35 -11.09 -2.31 -27.64
N VAL A 36 -9.82 -2.03 -27.96
CA VAL A 36 -8.82 -3.06 -28.32
C VAL A 36 -8.53 -3.97 -27.14
N TYR A 37 -8.62 -3.43 -25.92
CA TYR A 37 -8.41 -4.17 -24.68
C TYR A 37 -9.71 -4.77 -24.13
N ARG A 38 -10.87 -4.48 -24.75
CA ARG A 38 -12.21 -4.87 -24.31
C ARG A 38 -12.55 -4.37 -22.91
N ILE A 39 -12.18 -3.13 -22.63
CA ILE A 39 -12.36 -2.50 -21.32
C ILE A 39 -13.28 -1.30 -21.51
N ASP A 40 -14.24 -1.12 -20.61
CA ASP A 40 -15.03 0.11 -20.55
C ASP A 40 -14.43 1.12 -19.56
N ARG A 41 -14.67 2.42 -19.79
CA ARG A 41 -14.17 3.46 -18.90
C ARG A 41 -14.75 3.33 -17.48
N GLN A 42 -16.00 2.91 -17.34
CA GLN A 42 -16.60 2.69 -16.03
C GLN A 42 -15.95 1.52 -15.28
N GLU A 43 -15.60 0.45 -16.00
CA GLU A 43 -14.88 -0.70 -15.42
C GLU A 43 -13.45 -0.31 -15.01
N LEU A 44 -12.75 0.47 -15.83
CA LEU A 44 -11.42 0.98 -15.53
C LEU A 44 -11.40 1.84 -14.26
N ASP A 45 -12.33 2.79 -14.14
CA ASP A 45 -12.43 3.68 -12.99
C ASP A 45 -12.73 2.89 -11.70
N GLY A 46 -13.63 1.90 -11.77
CA GLY A 46 -13.91 0.99 -10.67
C GLY A 46 -12.68 0.18 -10.23
N TYR A 47 -11.92 -0.35 -11.19
CA TYR A 47 -10.69 -1.09 -10.91
C TYR A 47 -9.59 -0.22 -10.30
N LEU A 48 -9.40 1.00 -10.80
CA LEU A 48 -8.44 1.95 -10.24
C LEU A 48 -8.84 2.34 -8.81
N PHE A 49 -10.13 2.55 -8.56
CA PHE A 49 -10.66 2.83 -7.23
C PHE A 49 -10.43 1.68 -6.25
N ASP A 50 -10.76 0.45 -6.64
CA ASP A 50 -10.55 -0.74 -5.79
C ASP A 50 -9.06 -0.99 -5.50
N LYS A 51 -8.20 -0.76 -6.50
CA LYS A 51 -6.73 -0.89 -6.35
C LYS A 51 -6.20 0.17 -5.39
N GLN A 52 -6.66 1.42 -5.48
CA GLN A 52 -6.32 2.47 -4.52
C GLN A 52 -6.86 2.15 -3.13
N ALA A 53 -8.10 1.70 -3.01
CA ALA A 53 -8.69 1.33 -1.72
C ALA A 53 -7.87 0.24 -1.01
N ILE A 54 -7.34 -0.74 -1.74
CA ILE A 54 -6.43 -1.77 -1.18
C ILE A 54 -5.09 -1.16 -0.73
N LEU A 55 -4.51 -0.25 -1.51
CA LEU A 55 -3.27 0.41 -1.14
C LEU A 55 -3.47 1.30 0.10
N ASP A 56 -4.62 1.95 0.21
CA ASP A 56 -5.02 2.78 1.35
C ASP A 56 -5.34 1.96 2.62
N MET A 57 -5.55 0.64 2.51
CA MET A 57 -5.75 -0.24 3.68
C MET A 57 -4.55 -0.27 4.62
N GLU A 58 -3.34 0.08 4.16
CA GLU A 58 -2.16 0.19 5.04
C GLU A 58 -2.33 1.31 6.08
N GLY A 59 -3.24 2.26 5.81
CA GLY A 59 -3.51 3.40 6.65
C GLY A 59 -2.36 4.40 6.70
N SER A 60 -2.63 5.59 7.25
CA SER A 60 -1.59 6.63 7.34
C SER A 60 -0.39 6.16 8.20
N PRO A 61 0.84 6.68 7.94
CA PRO A 61 2.00 6.35 8.78
C PRO A 61 1.76 6.67 10.25
N ARG A 62 0.95 7.69 10.56
CA ARG A 62 0.55 8.01 11.93
C ARG A 62 -0.25 6.86 12.57
N SER A 63 -1.22 6.31 11.85
CA SER A 63 -2.01 5.15 12.31
C SER A 63 -1.09 3.94 12.53
N GLN A 64 -0.19 3.68 11.59
CA GLN A 64 0.78 2.58 11.68
C GLN A 64 1.70 2.72 12.89
N TYR A 65 2.24 3.91 13.16
CA TYR A 65 3.09 4.15 14.33
C TYR A 65 2.32 4.03 15.66
N THR A 66 1.07 4.47 15.70
CA THR A 66 0.21 4.28 16.88
C THR A 66 -0.04 2.79 17.14
N LEU A 67 -0.39 2.03 16.10
CA LEU A 67 -0.59 0.58 16.21
C LEU A 67 0.70 -0.13 16.64
N PHE A 68 1.83 0.23 16.05
CA PHE A 68 3.15 -0.31 16.41
C PHE A 68 3.50 0.00 17.88
N GLY A 69 3.24 1.23 18.34
CA GLY A 69 3.46 1.64 19.72
C GLY A 69 2.60 0.82 20.70
N ILE A 70 1.32 0.62 20.39
CA ILE A 70 0.42 -0.22 21.19
C ILE A 70 0.95 -1.66 21.26
N LEU A 71 1.31 -2.25 20.11
CA LEU A 71 1.82 -3.62 20.03
C LEU A 71 3.15 -3.81 20.77
N ALA A 72 4.04 -2.83 20.73
CA ALA A 72 5.32 -2.90 21.41
C ALA A 72 5.18 -2.87 22.94
N VAL A 73 4.11 -2.26 23.47
CA VAL A 73 3.86 -2.15 24.92
C VAL A 73 3.15 -3.39 25.48
N ILE A 74 2.40 -4.15 24.68
CA ILE A 74 1.66 -5.34 25.14
C ILE A 74 2.57 -6.36 25.87
N PRO A 75 3.74 -6.77 25.34
CA PRO A 75 4.61 -7.72 26.03
C PRO A 75 5.15 -7.20 27.36
N ILE A 76 5.35 -5.89 27.46
CA ILE A 76 5.81 -5.24 28.69
C ILE A 76 4.68 -5.25 29.73
N LEU A 77 3.44 -4.98 29.32
CA LEU A 77 2.26 -5.07 30.21
C LEU A 77 2.02 -6.50 30.69
N VAL A 78 2.14 -7.48 29.81
CA VAL A 78 2.04 -8.90 30.19
C VAL A 78 3.12 -9.27 31.19
N LEU A 79 4.37 -8.84 30.97
CA LEU A 79 5.46 -9.08 31.91
C LEU A 79 5.22 -8.40 33.26
N SER A 80 4.67 -7.17 33.26
CA SER A 80 4.34 -6.42 34.47
C SER A 80 3.25 -7.09 35.32
N ALA A 81 2.45 -7.98 34.76
CA ALA A 81 1.44 -8.73 35.50
C ALA A 81 2.01 -10.01 36.17
N ILE A 82 3.26 -10.36 35.89
CA ILE A 82 3.93 -11.56 36.41
C ILE A 82 4.89 -11.13 37.54
N PRO A 83 4.82 -11.75 38.74
CA PRO A 83 5.76 -11.49 39.83
C PRO A 83 7.21 -11.74 39.37
N GLU A 84 8.13 -10.87 39.79
CA GLU A 84 9.55 -10.96 39.38
C GLU A 84 10.20 -12.30 39.75
N GLU A 85 9.75 -12.91 40.86
CA GLU A 85 10.17 -14.23 41.33
C GLU A 85 9.86 -15.37 40.34
N ASN A 86 8.87 -15.16 39.47
CA ASN A 86 8.44 -16.12 38.45
C ASN A 86 9.01 -15.82 37.06
N TRP A 87 9.96 -14.88 36.95
CA TRP A 87 10.55 -14.53 35.66
C TRP A 87 11.51 -15.64 35.20
N PRO A 88 11.29 -16.23 34.01
CA PRO A 88 12.05 -17.40 33.53
C PRO A 88 13.56 -17.16 33.41
N TRP A 89 13.97 -15.90 33.19
CA TRP A 89 15.38 -15.51 33.07
C TRP A 89 15.77 -14.34 33.97
N GLY A 90 14.99 -14.08 35.05
CA GLY A 90 15.20 -12.93 35.92
C GLY A 90 15.24 -11.62 35.13
N ASN A 91 16.24 -10.76 35.38
CA ASN A 91 16.37 -9.45 34.74
C ASN A 91 16.48 -9.50 33.19
N LEU A 92 16.94 -10.62 32.60
CA LEU A 92 17.00 -10.78 31.15
C LEU A 92 15.62 -10.90 30.50
N THR A 93 14.60 -11.25 31.29
CA THR A 93 13.20 -11.35 30.82
C THR A 93 12.67 -9.99 30.35
N VAL A 94 13.12 -8.89 30.96
CA VAL A 94 12.79 -7.53 30.52
C VAL A 94 13.36 -7.24 29.14
N LEU A 95 14.62 -7.59 28.91
CA LEU A 95 15.27 -7.43 27.61
C LEU A 95 14.60 -8.31 26.54
N ALA A 96 14.23 -9.54 26.91
CA ALA A 96 13.49 -10.45 26.04
C ALA A 96 12.09 -9.92 25.70
N ALA A 97 11.38 -9.29 26.64
CA ALA A 97 10.06 -8.70 26.40
C ALA A 97 10.13 -7.49 25.45
N ILE A 98 11.12 -6.61 25.62
CA ILE A 98 11.37 -5.50 24.69
C ILE A 98 11.69 -6.03 23.29
N GLY A 99 12.59 -7.02 23.19
CA GLY A 99 12.93 -7.67 21.94
C GLY A 99 11.71 -8.34 21.28
N CYS A 100 10.88 -9.00 22.07
CA CYS A 100 9.62 -9.60 21.61
C CYS A 100 8.67 -8.55 21.04
N GLY A 101 8.45 -7.43 21.73
CA GLY A 101 7.59 -6.34 21.23
C GLY A 101 8.07 -5.74 19.92
N LEU A 102 9.37 -5.53 19.77
CA LEU A 102 9.97 -5.06 18.51
C LEU A 102 9.79 -6.08 17.38
N LEU A 103 10.08 -7.36 17.63
CA LEU A 103 9.90 -8.42 16.65
C LEU A 103 8.43 -8.58 16.23
N LEU A 104 7.50 -8.49 17.18
CA LEU A 104 6.07 -8.60 16.94
C LEU A 104 5.58 -7.44 16.06
N GLY A 105 6.04 -6.21 16.32
CA GLY A 105 5.74 -5.06 15.48
C GLY A 105 6.29 -5.20 14.05
N LEU A 106 7.53 -5.68 13.89
CA LEU A 106 8.10 -5.94 12.56
C LEU A 106 7.35 -7.05 11.82
N PHE A 107 6.98 -8.12 12.54
CA PHE A 107 6.23 -9.24 11.98
C PHE A 107 4.85 -8.80 11.46
N ILE A 108 4.10 -8.04 12.25
CA ILE A 108 2.80 -7.50 11.85
C ILE A 108 2.94 -6.58 10.64
N LYS A 109 3.95 -5.69 10.62
CA LYS A 109 4.21 -4.84 9.45
C LYS A 109 4.49 -5.66 8.19
N GLY A 110 5.27 -6.74 8.31
CA GLY A 110 5.52 -7.68 7.23
C GLY A 110 4.24 -8.36 6.74
N LEU A 111 3.40 -8.85 7.65
CA LEU A 111 2.13 -9.50 7.32
C LEU A 111 1.17 -8.56 6.59
N VAL A 112 1.02 -7.31 7.04
CA VAL A 112 0.17 -6.32 6.39
C VAL A 112 0.64 -6.08 4.95
N ARG A 113 1.94 -5.84 4.74
CA ARG A 113 2.52 -5.70 3.39
C ARG A 113 2.28 -6.92 2.51
N MET A 114 2.40 -8.11 3.08
CA MET A 114 2.16 -9.37 2.37
C MET A 114 0.68 -9.53 1.98
N ILE A 115 -0.25 -9.20 2.87
CA ILE A 115 -1.69 -9.25 2.61
C ILE A 115 -2.07 -8.26 1.51
N ILE A 116 -1.54 -7.04 1.55
CA ILE A 116 -1.77 -6.02 0.50
C ILE A 116 -1.23 -6.54 -0.83
N SER A 117 0.01 -7.01 -0.87
CA SER A 117 0.62 -7.56 -2.08
C SER A 117 -0.17 -8.74 -2.63
N TYR A 118 -0.69 -9.61 -1.77
CA TYR A 118 -1.51 -10.74 -2.16
C TYR A 118 -2.87 -10.30 -2.72
N ARG A 119 -3.56 -9.36 -2.07
CA ARG A 119 -4.85 -8.83 -2.53
C ARG A 119 -4.73 -8.11 -3.86
N VAL A 120 -3.69 -7.27 -4.02
CA VAL A 120 -3.39 -6.60 -5.30
C VAL A 120 -3.14 -7.64 -6.40
N ARG A 121 -2.33 -8.67 -6.14
CA ARG A 121 -2.07 -9.75 -7.11
C ARG A 121 -3.31 -10.59 -7.42
N LYS A 122 -4.22 -10.76 -6.47
CA LYS A 122 -5.46 -11.51 -6.66
C LYS A 122 -6.48 -10.75 -7.51
N MET A 123 -6.49 -9.42 -7.39
CA MET A 123 -7.31 -8.55 -8.25
C MET A 123 -6.68 -8.31 -9.62
N ALA A 124 -5.42 -8.65 -9.85
CA ALA A 124 -4.72 -8.41 -11.10
C ALA A 124 -5.45 -9.07 -12.29
N ASP A 125 -6.20 -8.27 -13.04
CA ASP A 125 -6.74 -8.66 -14.33
C ASP A 125 -5.70 -8.34 -15.41
N ARG A 126 -5.31 -9.37 -16.18
CA ARG A 126 -4.30 -9.24 -17.23
C ARG A 126 -4.69 -8.22 -18.29
N HIS A 127 -5.98 -8.05 -18.59
CA HIS A 127 -6.44 -7.11 -19.61
C HIS A 127 -6.34 -5.67 -19.09
N MET A 128 -6.81 -5.41 -17.86
CA MET A 128 -6.74 -4.08 -17.23
C MET A 128 -5.31 -3.64 -16.94
N ASP A 129 -4.47 -4.51 -16.40
CA ASP A 129 -3.08 -4.16 -16.14
C ASP A 129 -2.29 -3.93 -17.45
N ALA A 130 -2.64 -4.60 -18.54
CA ALA A 130 -2.04 -4.36 -19.85
C ALA A 130 -2.44 -2.98 -20.43
N TYR A 131 -3.71 -2.59 -20.30
CA TYR A 131 -4.18 -1.27 -20.72
C TYR A 131 -3.55 -0.16 -19.88
N ILE A 132 -3.56 -0.29 -18.54
CA ILE A 132 -2.97 0.69 -17.64
C ILE A 132 -1.47 0.87 -17.92
N ASN A 133 -0.74 -0.22 -18.16
CA ASN A 133 0.67 -0.13 -18.53
C ASN A 133 0.86 0.58 -19.88
N ALA A 134 0.02 0.30 -20.88
CA ALA A 134 0.10 0.97 -22.18
C ALA A 134 -0.15 2.48 -22.06
N VAL A 135 -1.13 2.90 -21.26
CA VAL A 135 -1.42 4.32 -20.95
C VAL A 135 -0.25 4.95 -20.20
N LEU A 136 0.31 4.27 -19.20
CA LEU A 136 1.45 4.79 -18.44
C LEU A 136 2.72 4.89 -19.27
N SER A 137 2.96 3.96 -20.20
CA SER A 137 4.11 3.99 -21.12
C SER A 137 3.93 4.93 -22.31
N TYR A 138 2.72 5.45 -22.54
CA TYR A 138 2.46 6.38 -23.63
C TYR A 138 3.24 7.68 -23.40
N GLU A 139 4.22 7.93 -24.28
CA GLU A 139 4.88 9.21 -24.44
C GLU A 139 4.34 9.84 -25.73
N PRO A 140 3.87 11.09 -25.70
CA PRO A 140 3.42 11.76 -26.92
C PRO A 140 4.61 11.85 -27.87
N SER A 141 4.44 11.40 -29.12
CA SER A 141 5.40 11.69 -30.18
C SER A 141 5.61 13.20 -30.24
N SER A 142 6.87 13.63 -30.26
CA SER A 142 7.35 15.01 -30.12
C SER A 142 7.00 15.95 -31.29
N GLU A 143 5.84 15.77 -31.89
CA GLU A 143 5.31 16.60 -32.95
C GLU A 143 4.01 17.21 -32.41
N GLU A 144 3.96 18.54 -32.35
CA GLU A 144 2.86 19.39 -31.88
C GLU A 144 2.87 19.73 -30.37
N GLU A 145 3.92 20.47 -29.98
CA GLU A 145 3.77 21.62 -29.05
C GLU A 145 3.21 22.84 -29.82
#